data_AF-A0A7X8FCW1-F1
#
_entry.id   AF-A0A7X8FCW1-F1
#
_cell.length_a   1.000
_cell.length_b   1.000
_cell.length_c   1.000
_cell.angle_alpha   90.00
_cell.angle_beta   90.00
_cell.angle_gamma   90.00
#
_symmetry.space_group_name_H-M   'P 1'
#
loop_
_entity.id
_entity.type
_entity.pdbx_description
1 polymer ?
#
loop_
_entity_poly.entity_id
_entity_poly.type
_entity_poly.pdbx_seq_one_letter_code
_entity_poly.pdbx_strand_id
1 'polypeptide(L)' 'MDLREKIGRRGAKLFEDGMLVNLGIGMPTVLSNYIPEGINLTFQSENGCINFGPAPDEGYEDPYLTNAGAMPLSV' A
#
# COMPACT_ATOMS: atom_id res chain seq x y z
N MET A 1 19.00 -0.54 -12.29
CA MET A 1 18.10 -0.25 -11.15
C MET A 1 17.79 1.24 -11.19
N ASP A 2 16.51 1.57 -11.37
CA ASP A 2 16.03 2.95 -11.32
C ASP A 2 16.13 3.53 -9.89
N LEU A 3 16.23 4.85 -9.75
CA LEU A 3 16.32 5.52 -8.45
C LEU A 3 15.07 5.23 -7.59
N ARG A 4 13.89 5.22 -8.21
CA ARG A 4 12.61 4.96 -7.52
C ARG A 4 12.57 3.53 -6.98
N GLU A 5 13.05 2.56 -7.76
CA GLU A 5 13.21 1.17 -7.33
C GLU A 5 14.18 1.04 -6.15
N LYS A 6 15.34 1.72 -6.21
CA LYS A 6 16.35 1.68 -5.14
C LYS A 6 15.79 2.20 -3.81
N ILE A 7 15.04 3.31 -3.84
CA ILE A 7 14.38 3.87 -2.66
C ILE A 7 13.30 2.92 -2.15
N GLY A 8 12.46 2.39 -3.05
CA GLY A 8 11.40 1.44 -2.70
C GLY A 8 11.92 0.22 -1.96
N ARG A 9 12.94 -0.44 -2.51
CA ARG A 9 13.58 -1.60 -1.87
C ARG A 9 14.28 -1.27 -0.56
N ARG A 10 14.88 -0.08 -0.42
CA ARG A 10 15.52 0.32 0.85
C ARG A 10 14.47 0.59 1.93
N GLY A 11 13.37 1.23 1.57
CA GLY A 11 12.26 1.53 2.47
C GLY A 11 11.52 0.28 2.92
N ALA A 12 11.28 -0.67 2.02
CA ALA A 12 10.59 -1.92 2.36
C ALA A 12 11.33 -2.79 3.39
N LYS A 13 12.65 -2.59 3.58
CA LYS A 13 13.42 -3.22 4.67
C LYS A 13 13.06 -2.72 6.07
N LEU A 14 12.24 -1.68 6.19
CA LEU A 14 11.75 -1.17 7.47
C LEU A 14 10.48 -1.89 7.94
N PHE A 15 9.87 -2.71 7.07
CA PHE A 15 8.70 -3.48 7.43
C PHE A 15 9.06 -4.67 8.31
N GLU A 16 8.25 -4.89 9.33
CA GLU A 16 8.27 -6.07 10.20
C GLU A 16 6.90 -6.76 10.12
N ASP A 17 6.89 -8.07 10.35
CA ASP A 17 5.66 -8.88 10.27
C ASP A 17 4.63 -8.39 11.30
N GLY A 18 3.39 -8.24 10.86
CA GLY A 18 2.27 -7.77 11.68
C GLY A 18 2.15 -6.25 11.81
N MET A 19 2.99 -5.45 11.14
CA MET A 19 2.88 -3.99 11.21
C MET A 19 1.57 -3.47 10.58
N LEU A 20 0.95 -2.51 11.29
CA LEU A 20 -0.06 -1.60 10.74
C LEU A 20 0.65 -0.39 10.13
N VAL A 21 0.52 -0.20 8.82
CA VAL A 21 1.27 0.82 8.08
C VAL A 21 0.34 1.78 7.34
N ASN A 22 0.66 3.07 7.39
CA ASN A 22 0.12 4.08 6.48
C ASN A 22 1.22 4.46 5.49
N LEU A 23 0.89 4.45 4.19
CA LEU A 23 1.81 4.86 3.14
C LEU A 23 1.26 6.08 2.40
N GLY A 24 1.97 7.21 2.53
CA GLY A 24 1.67 8.40 1.74
C GLY A 24 1.78 8.17 0.23
N ILE A 25 1.05 8.97 -0.54
CA ILE A 25 1.03 8.91 -2.01
C ILE A 25 2.44 9.17 -2.58
N GLY A 26 2.76 8.52 -3.70
CA GLY A 26 3.98 8.79 -4.47
C GLY A 26 5.11 7.82 -4.16
N MET A 27 6.06 8.22 -3.32
CA MET A 27 7.24 7.38 -3.01
C MET A 27 6.94 6.30 -1.95
N PRO A 28 6.25 6.60 -0.83
CA PRO A 28 5.95 5.58 0.18
C PRO A 28 5.09 4.42 -0.37
N THR A 29 4.08 4.71 -1.18
CA THR A 29 3.25 3.68 -1.86
C THR A 29 4.03 2.73 -2.76
N VAL A 30 5.23 3.07 -3.23
CA VAL A 30 6.07 2.14 -4.00
C VAL A 30 6.69 1.05 -3.13
N LEU A 31 6.82 1.26 -1.82
CA LEU A 31 7.40 0.28 -0.90
C LEU A 31 6.54 -1.00 -0.83
N SER A 32 5.22 -0.90 -0.99
CA SER A 32 4.31 -2.06 -0.95
C SER A 32 4.58 -3.07 -2.06
N ASN A 33 5.22 -2.66 -3.16
CA ASN A 33 5.63 -3.57 -4.24
C ASN A 33 6.86 -4.43 -3.89
N TYR A 34 7.53 -4.15 -2.77
CA TYR A 34 8.79 -4.80 -2.37
C TYR A 34 8.73 -5.39 -0.96
N ILE A 35 7.53 -5.73 -0.47
CA ILE A 35 7.35 -6.37 0.83
C ILE A 35 8.17 -7.68 0.84
N PRO A 36 9.07 -7.87 1.81
CA PRO A 36 9.84 -9.10 1.91
C PRO A 36 8.95 -10.34 2.11
N GLU A 37 9.41 -11.48 1.63
CA GLU A 37 8.72 -12.75 1.86
C GLU A 37 8.59 -13.05 3.37
N GLY A 38 7.43 -13.57 3.77
CA GLY A 38 7.12 -13.87 5.17
C GLY A 38 6.71 -12.67 6.02
N ILE A 39 6.59 -11.47 5.44
CA ILE A 39 6.08 -10.27 6.11
C ILE A 39 4.63 -10.02 5.70
N ASN A 40 3.72 -10.03 6.66
CA ASN A 40 2.33 -9.64 6.49
C ASN A 40 2.10 -8.25 7.06
N LEU A 41 1.47 -7.38 6.27
CA LEU A 41 1.19 -6.00 6.66
C LEU A 41 -0.31 -5.76 6.67
N THR A 42 -0.76 -4.91 7.59
CA THR A 42 -2.11 -4.32 7.54
C THR A 42 -1.98 -2.89 7.06
N PHE A 43 -2.69 -2.52 6.00
CA PHE A 43 -2.66 -1.16 5.49
C PHE A 43 -3.75 -0.30 6.13
N GLN A 44 -3.41 0.95 6.42
CA GLN A 44 -4.32 1.99 6.93
C GLN A 44 -4.32 3.19 5.99
N SER A 45 -5.51 3.76 5.79
CA SER A 45 -5.71 5.00 5.04
C SER A 45 -6.39 6.03 5.94
N GLU A 46 -5.89 7.27 5.89
CA GLU A 46 -6.31 8.36 6.79
C GLU A 46 -7.79 8.73 6.67
N ASN A 47 -8.43 8.40 5.54
CA ASN A 47 -9.85 8.59 5.29
C ASN A 47 -10.74 7.49 5.90
N GLY A 48 -10.20 6.62 6.76
CA GLY A 48 -10.99 5.72 7.60
C GLY A 48 -11.01 4.24 7.18
N CYS A 49 -10.06 3.80 6.35
CA CYS A 49 -9.94 2.40 5.92
C CYS A 49 -8.79 1.69 6.64
N ILE A 50 -9.01 0.45 7.09
CA ILE A 50 -8.00 -0.45 7.67
C ILE A 50 -8.15 -1.82 7.03
N ASN A 51 -7.03 -2.50 6.78
CA ASN A 51 -6.97 -3.84 6.21
C ASN A 51 -7.60 -3.94 4.81
N PHE A 52 -7.34 -2.94 3.98
CA PHE A 52 -7.73 -2.94 2.57
C PHE A 52 -6.71 -3.67 1.70
N GLY A 53 -7.17 -4.19 0.57
CA GLY A 53 -6.38 -4.89 -0.44
C GLY A 53 -5.83 -3.95 -1.53
N PRO A 54 -5.36 -4.51 -2.65
CA PRO A 54 -4.86 -3.72 -3.79
C PRO A 54 -5.99 -2.93 -4.48
N ALA A 55 -5.65 -2.29 -5.60
CA ALA A 55 -6.67 -1.76 -6.49
C ALA A 55 -7.60 -2.90 -6.96
N PRO A 56 -8.92 -2.68 -7.03
CA PRO A 56 -9.87 -3.66 -7.54
C PRO A 56 -9.64 -3.92 -9.04
N ASP A 57 -10.10 -5.07 -9.52
CA ASP A 57 -10.16 -5.38 -10.95
C ASP A 57 -11.14 -4.44 -11.68
N GLU A 58 -10.91 -4.24 -12.98
CA GLU A 58 -11.75 -3.38 -13.82
C GLU A 58 -13.22 -3.83 -13.77
N GLY A 59 -14.12 -2.89 -13.45
CA GLY A 59 -15.56 -3.13 -13.32
C GLY A 59 -16.02 -3.53 -11.91
N TYR A 60 -15.10 -3.71 -10.96
CA TYR A 60 -15.41 -3.99 -9.54
C TYR A 60 -15.12 -2.79 -8.63
N GLU A 61 -14.96 -1.59 -9.18
CA GLU A 61 -14.70 -0.38 -8.41
C GLU A 61 -15.94 0.07 -7.62
N ASP A 62 -15.77 0.35 -6.33
CA ASP A 62 -16.79 1.03 -5.51
C ASP A 62 -16.39 2.51 -5.33
N PRO A 63 -17.20 3.48 -5.80
CA PRO A 63 -16.87 4.90 -5.71
C PRO A 63 -16.79 5.43 -4.27
N TYR A 64 -17.31 4.70 -3.29
CA TYR A 64 -17.24 5.07 -1.87
C TYR A 64 -16.07 4.41 -1.13
N LEU A 65 -15.35 3.48 -1.77
CA LEU A 65 -14.22 2.76 -1.18
C LEU A 65 -12.91 3.20 -1.84
N THR A 66 -12.27 4.20 -1.26
CA THR A 66 -11.05 4.81 -1.80
C THR A 66 -9.97 4.97 -0.74
N ASN A 67 -8.72 5.15 -1.17
CA ASN A 67 -7.63 5.58 -0.28
C ASN A 67 -7.54 7.12 -0.20
N ALA A 68 -6.61 7.62 0.62
CA ALA A 68 -6.28 9.03 0.77
C ALA A 68 -5.99 9.78 -0.55
N GLY A 69 -5.59 9.06 -1.62
CA GLY A 69 -5.36 9.61 -2.95
C GLY A 69 -6.54 9.50 -3.90
N ALA A 70 -7.73 9.19 -3.40
CA ALA A 70 -8.95 8.97 -4.18
C ALA A 70 -8.85 7.83 -5.21
N MET A 71 -7.93 6.88 -5.02
CA MET A 71 -7.87 5.66 -5.84
C MET A 71 -8.77 4.58 -5.23
N PRO A 72 -9.50 3.81 -6.06
CA PRO A 72 -10.32 2.69 -5.58
C PRO A 72 -9.51 1.64 -4.82
N LEU A 73 -10.13 1.02 -3.82
CA LEU A 73 -9.56 -0.08 -3.02
C LEU A 73 -10.45 -1.33 -3.10
N SER A 74 -9.88 -2.49 -2.82
CA SER A 74 -10.62 -3.72 -2.50
C SER A 74 -10.63 -3.98 -0.98
N VAL A 75 -11.58 -4.80 -0.52
CA VAL A 75 -11.65 -5.36 0.84
C VAL A 75 -11.52 -6.88 0.82
#